data_AF-A0A9P8JSX1-F1
#
_entry.id   AF-A0A9P8JSX1-F1
#
_cell.length_a   1.000
_cell.length_b   1.000
_cell.length_c   1.000
_cell.angle_alpha   90.00
_cell.angle_beta   90.00
_cell.angle_gamma   90.00
#
_symmetry.space_group_name_H-M   'P 1'
#
loop_
_entity.id
_entity.type
_entity.pdbx_description
1 polymer ?
#
loop_
_entity_poly.entity_id
_entity_poly.type
_entity_poly.pdbx_seq_one_letter_code
_entity_poly.pdbx_strand_id
1 'polypeptide(L)'
;MSTSQSIPASASTKQTAGSSRSNMKAMSVEAKTPPNNCFRGIVTVEVGPQKQAFSVHKDLLCYYSDYFRGAFEGSFKEAVDGKMWLEKEDPEIFDIFNAFLYNRRLQDANGLVGPGLSFTTLVDLWIFGDQFVVPLLQNLAIDSFQQKSDTEYTIPWKSHIRKIYDNTLHGAPLRRIMIDMT
;
A
#
# COMPACT_ATOMS: atom_id res chain seq x y z
N MET A 1 -43.66 -23.41 -59.91
CA MET A 1 -44.02 -23.81 -58.54
C MET A 1 -42.79 -23.53 -57.69
N SER A 2 -42.63 -22.33 -57.14
CA SER A 2 -43.09 -21.92 -55.79
C SER A 2 -42.57 -22.92 -54.75
N THR A 3 -41.62 -22.59 -53.86
CA THR A 3 -41.73 -21.54 -52.84
C THR A 3 -40.36 -21.05 -52.33
N SER A 4 -40.37 -19.80 -51.87
CA SER A 4 -39.31 -19.05 -51.20
C SER A 4 -39.17 -19.38 -49.69
N GLN A 5 -38.11 -18.81 -49.10
CA GLN A 5 -37.84 -18.54 -47.66
C GLN A 5 -37.20 -19.70 -46.87
N SER A 6 -36.28 -19.50 -45.92
CA SER A 6 -35.81 -18.30 -45.20
C SER A 6 -34.49 -18.62 -44.46
N ILE A 7 -33.68 -17.57 -44.26
CA ILE A 7 -32.49 -17.52 -43.38
C ILE A 7 -32.94 -17.52 -41.90
N PRO A 8 -32.17 -18.12 -40.98
CA PRO A 8 -32.05 -17.60 -39.62
C PRO A 8 -30.64 -17.07 -39.35
N ALA A 9 -30.65 -15.99 -38.57
CA ALA A 9 -29.52 -15.18 -38.16
C ALA A 9 -28.80 -15.74 -36.92
N SER A 10 -27.59 -15.21 -36.71
CA SER A 10 -26.93 -14.95 -35.42
C SER A 10 -26.59 -16.14 -34.52
N ALA A 11 -25.30 -16.33 -34.27
CA ALA A 11 -24.70 -15.83 -33.02
C ALA A 11 -23.20 -16.19 -32.98
N SER A 12 -22.38 -15.14 -32.98
CA SER A 12 -20.97 -15.22 -32.63
C SER A 12 -20.86 -15.44 -31.12
N THR A 13 -20.58 -16.66 -30.67
CA THR A 13 -20.40 -16.93 -29.24
C THR A 13 -18.97 -16.58 -28.85
N LYS A 14 -18.89 -15.47 -28.10
CA LYS A 14 -17.72 -14.92 -27.45
C LYS A 14 -17.01 -15.95 -26.57
N GLN A 15 -15.69 -15.85 -26.60
CA GLN A 15 -14.75 -16.36 -25.60
C GLN A 15 -15.26 -16.14 -24.17
N THR A 16 -15.26 -17.20 -23.37
CA THR A 16 -15.20 -17.11 -21.92
C THR A 16 -14.03 -17.95 -21.44
N ALA A 17 -12.83 -17.44 -21.63
CA ALA A 17 -11.69 -17.85 -20.82
C ALA A 17 -11.90 -17.22 -19.44
N GLY A 18 -12.54 -17.97 -18.54
CA GLY A 18 -12.67 -17.62 -17.13
C GLY A 18 -11.28 -17.54 -16.51
N SER A 19 -10.73 -16.33 -16.43
CA SER A 19 -9.56 -16.04 -15.60
C SER A 19 -10.02 -16.05 -14.15
N SER A 20 -9.97 -17.24 -13.54
CA SER A 20 -10.07 -17.38 -12.10
C SER A 20 -8.77 -16.85 -11.49
N ARG A 21 -8.67 -15.51 -11.36
CA ARG A 21 -7.67 -14.90 -10.50
C ARG A 21 -8.15 -15.10 -9.07
N SER A 22 -7.52 -16.05 -8.41
CA SER A 22 -7.64 -16.31 -6.97
C SER A 22 -7.66 -14.99 -6.19
N ASN A 23 -8.65 -14.81 -5.33
CA ASN A 23 -8.64 -13.83 -4.25
C ASN A 23 -7.49 -14.16 -3.28
N MET A 24 -6.26 -13.87 -3.69
CA MET A 24 -5.14 -13.84 -2.75
C MET A 24 -5.32 -12.54 -1.97
N LYS A 25 -5.46 -12.66 -0.64
CA LYS A 25 -5.30 -11.53 0.29
C LYS A 25 -3.86 -11.02 0.17
N ALA A 26 -3.60 -9.73 0.38
CA ALA A 26 -2.23 -9.20 0.32
C ALA A 26 -1.38 -10.03 1.26
N MET A 27 -0.24 -10.48 0.73
CA MET A 27 0.56 -11.47 1.40
C MET A 27 1.20 -10.85 2.64
N SER A 28 0.52 -10.97 3.78
CA SER A 28 1.03 -10.71 5.12
C SER A 28 2.11 -11.72 5.55
N VAL A 29 2.81 -12.37 4.61
CA VAL A 29 3.77 -13.43 4.92
C VAL A 29 5.19 -12.92 4.66
N GLU A 30 5.85 -12.58 5.76
CA GLU A 30 7.30 -12.49 5.91
C GLU A 30 7.97 -13.66 5.19
N ALA A 31 8.52 -13.42 4.00
CA ALA A 31 9.63 -14.12 3.36
C ALA A 31 9.59 -14.05 1.82
N LYS A 32 8.43 -13.79 1.19
CA LYS A 32 8.37 -13.82 -0.28
C LYS A 32 8.69 -12.45 -0.88
N THR A 33 9.72 -12.40 -1.72
CA THR A 33 10.01 -11.27 -2.60
C THR A 33 8.95 -11.20 -3.70
N PRO A 34 8.61 -10.00 -4.22
CA PRO A 34 7.68 -9.87 -5.32
C PRO A 34 8.16 -10.68 -6.53
N PRO A 35 7.30 -11.50 -7.14
CA PRO A 35 7.63 -12.19 -8.39
C PRO A 35 7.83 -11.21 -9.55
N ASN A 36 8.54 -11.63 -10.60
CA ASN A 36 8.89 -10.76 -11.75
C ASN A 36 7.67 -10.13 -12.46
N ASN A 37 6.49 -10.73 -12.37
CA ASN A 37 5.26 -10.16 -12.93
C ASN A 37 4.76 -8.93 -12.16
N CYS A 38 5.21 -8.67 -10.93
CA CYS A 38 4.85 -7.47 -10.18
C CYS A 38 5.42 -6.18 -10.78
N PHE A 39 6.43 -6.26 -11.64
CA PHE A 39 7.07 -5.11 -12.27
C PHE A 39 6.45 -4.80 -13.65
N ARG A 40 5.12 -4.94 -13.76
CA ARG A 40 4.36 -4.67 -14.98
C ARG A 40 3.25 -3.66 -14.72
N GLY A 41 2.96 -2.89 -15.76
CA GLY A 41 1.96 -1.81 -15.71
C GLY A 41 2.42 -0.67 -14.81
N ILE A 42 2.24 0.56 -15.24
CA ILE A 42 2.58 1.74 -14.43
C ILE A 42 1.29 2.49 -14.16
N VAL A 43 1.10 2.87 -12.90
CA VAL A 43 0.03 3.77 -12.44
C VAL A 43 0.65 5.03 -11.88
N THR A 44 -0.13 6.11 -11.90
CA THR A 44 0.27 7.39 -11.32
C THR A 44 -0.51 7.63 -10.03
N VAL A 45 0.20 7.76 -8.91
CA VAL A 45 -0.38 8.18 -7.63
C VAL A 45 -0.02 9.64 -7.41
N GLU A 46 -1.03 10.51 -7.37
CA GLU A 46 -0.87 11.91 -6.98
C GLU A 46 -1.07 12.03 -5.47
N VAL A 47 -0.12 12.65 -4.78
CA VAL A 47 -0.12 12.72 -3.30
C VAL A 47 -0.17 14.17 -2.84
N GLY A 48 -1.00 14.41 -1.82
CA GLY A 48 -1.15 15.71 -1.18
C GLY A 48 -1.92 16.74 -2.01
N PRO A 49 -2.08 17.96 -1.46
CA PRO A 49 -2.83 19.04 -2.10
C PRO A 49 -2.13 19.56 -3.37
N GLN A 50 -0.80 19.45 -3.44
CA GLN A 50 -0.01 19.85 -4.61
C GLN A 50 0.01 18.77 -5.71
N LYS A 51 -0.61 17.60 -5.48
CA LYS A 51 -0.68 16.49 -6.44
C LYS A 51 0.69 16.04 -6.94
N GLN A 52 1.64 15.87 -6.02
CA GLN A 52 2.95 15.35 -6.38
C GLN A 52 2.80 13.94 -6.96
N ALA A 53 3.24 13.75 -8.21
CA ALA A 53 2.98 12.54 -8.97
C ALA A 53 4.10 11.50 -8.80
N PHE A 54 3.71 10.28 -8.43
CA PHE A 54 4.57 9.12 -8.31
C PHE A 54 4.18 8.07 -9.35
N SER A 55 5.14 7.64 -10.17
CA SER A 55 4.95 6.53 -11.11
C SER A 55 5.37 5.22 -10.47
N VAL A 56 4.43 4.31 -10.26
CA VAL A 56 4.65 3.06 -9.52
C VAL A 56 4.18 1.87 -10.34
N HIS A 57 4.87 0.73 -10.23
CA HIS A 57 4.38 -0.49 -10.84
C HIS A 57 3.07 -0.94 -10.18
N LYS A 58 2.01 -1.05 -10.98
CA LYS A 58 0.66 -1.37 -10.51
C LYS A 58 0.65 -2.69 -9.74
N ASP A 59 1.20 -3.73 -10.36
CA ASP A 59 1.14 -5.08 -9.81
C ASP A 59 2.01 -5.21 -8.53
N LEU A 60 3.05 -4.38 -8.40
CA LEU A 60 3.88 -4.28 -7.19
C LEU A 60 3.12 -3.58 -6.06
N LEU A 61 2.47 -2.46 -6.37
CA LEU A 61 1.65 -1.71 -5.42
C LEU A 61 0.50 -2.59 -4.89
N CYS A 62 -0.18 -3.30 -5.81
CA CYS A 62 -1.24 -4.24 -5.49
C CYS A 62 -0.71 -5.46 -4.72
N TYR A 63 0.53 -5.91 -4.94
CA TYR A 63 1.11 -7.03 -4.19
C TYR A 63 1.21 -6.73 -2.69
N TYR A 64 1.64 -5.51 -2.34
CA TYR A 64 1.86 -5.09 -0.95
C TYR A 64 0.62 -4.53 -0.26
N SER A 65 -0.39 -4.07 -1.01
CA SER A 65 -1.55 -3.39 -0.45
C SER A 65 -2.86 -3.94 -0.99
N ASP A 66 -3.71 -4.42 -0.07
CA ASP A 66 -5.09 -4.83 -0.41
C ASP A 66 -5.95 -3.62 -0.81
N TYR A 67 -5.68 -2.44 -0.26
CA TYR A 67 -6.35 -1.21 -0.64
C TYR A 67 -6.09 -0.88 -2.12
N PHE A 68 -4.82 -0.80 -2.52
CA PHE A 68 -4.48 -0.48 -3.90
C PHE A 68 -4.90 -1.58 -4.88
N ARG A 69 -4.89 -2.85 -4.45
CA ARG A 69 -5.46 -3.95 -5.24
C ARG A 69 -6.95 -3.71 -5.51
N GLY A 70 -7.73 -3.39 -4.47
CA GLY A 70 -9.15 -3.06 -4.61
C GLY A 70 -9.39 -1.85 -5.54
N ALA A 71 -8.55 -0.82 -5.44
CA ALA A 71 -8.67 0.40 -6.24
C ALA A 71 -8.33 0.17 -7.73
N PHE A 72 -7.21 -0.50 -8.03
CA PHE A 72 -6.70 -0.62 -9.40
C PHE A 72 -7.12 -1.90 -10.14
N GLU A 73 -7.53 -2.96 -9.44
CA GLU A 73 -8.06 -4.19 -10.07
C GLU A 73 -9.58 -4.29 -10.02
N GLY A 74 -10.24 -3.37 -9.28
CA GLY A 74 -11.69 -3.26 -9.24
C GLY A 74 -12.29 -2.65 -10.51
N SER A 75 -13.58 -2.31 -10.41
CA SER A 75 -14.35 -1.68 -11.50
C SER A 75 -14.41 -0.15 -11.39
N PHE A 76 -13.56 0.44 -10.55
CA PHE A 76 -13.55 1.88 -10.29
C PHE A 76 -12.79 2.64 -11.39
N LYS A 77 -12.94 3.98 -11.41
CA LYS A 77 -12.36 4.85 -12.43
C LYS A 77 -10.83 4.76 -12.45
N GLU A 78 -10.23 4.56 -11.29
CA GLU A 78 -8.80 4.39 -11.07
C GLU A 78 -8.24 3.18 -11.83
N ALA A 79 -9.02 2.10 -11.93
CA ALA A 79 -8.63 0.90 -12.68
C ALA A 79 -8.56 1.16 -14.20
N VAL A 80 -9.37 2.09 -14.70
CA VAL A 80 -9.42 2.49 -16.12
C VAL A 80 -8.38 3.57 -16.42
N ASP A 81 -8.32 4.61 -15.59
CA ASP A 81 -7.48 5.78 -15.80
C ASP A 81 -6.01 5.52 -15.42
N GLY A 82 -5.75 4.47 -14.63
CA GLY A 82 -4.42 4.17 -14.11
C GLY A 82 -3.87 5.27 -13.20
N LYS A 83 -4.76 6.07 -12.61
CA LYS A 83 -4.41 7.26 -11.83
C LYS A 83 -5.27 7.33 -10.58
N MET A 84 -4.68 7.73 -9.46
CA MET A 84 -5.39 7.97 -8.21
C MET A 84 -4.85 9.21 -7.50
N TRP A 85 -5.69 9.86 -6.69
CA TRP A 85 -5.30 11.01 -5.88
C TRP A 85 -5.51 10.73 -4.40
N LEU A 86 -4.43 10.88 -3.63
CA LEU A 86 -4.36 10.75 -2.19
C LEU A 86 -4.25 12.14 -1.56
N GLU A 87 -5.37 12.85 -1.48
CA GLU A 87 -5.44 14.27 -1.12
C GLU A 87 -4.85 14.60 0.26
N LYS A 88 -5.08 13.74 1.25
CA LYS A 88 -4.72 13.98 2.66
C LYS A 88 -3.36 13.42 3.05
N GLU A 89 -2.73 12.69 2.14
CA GLU A 89 -1.47 12.01 2.42
C GLU A 89 -0.28 12.93 2.23
N ASP A 90 0.75 12.67 3.03
CA ASP A 90 2.03 13.39 2.97
C ASP A 90 2.92 12.80 1.86
N PRO A 91 3.35 13.60 0.87
CA PRO A 91 4.29 13.17 -0.16
C PRO A 91 5.61 12.59 0.40
N GLU A 92 6.11 13.08 1.55
CA GLU A 92 7.36 12.56 2.14
C GLU A 92 7.18 11.13 2.66
N ILE A 93 6.04 10.85 3.30
CA ILE A 93 5.71 9.49 3.77
C ILE A 93 5.47 8.56 2.59
N PHE A 94 4.79 9.05 1.55
CA PHE A 94 4.58 8.26 0.33
C PHE A 94 5.89 7.99 -0.41
N ASP A 95 6.86 8.90 -0.42
CA ASP A 95 8.16 8.68 -1.05
C ASP A 95 8.94 7.53 -0.38
N ILE A 96 8.94 7.50 0.96
CA ILE A 96 9.53 6.38 1.73
C ILE A 96 8.80 5.08 1.40
N PHE A 97 7.47 5.09 1.36
CA PHE A 97 6.67 3.93 0.98
C PHE A 97 6.98 3.47 -0.46
N ASN A 98 7.12 4.40 -1.41
CA ASN A 98 7.47 4.12 -2.78
C ASN A 98 8.84 3.43 -2.87
N ALA A 99 9.86 3.92 -2.16
CA ALA A 99 11.15 3.25 -2.06
C ALA A 99 11.02 1.83 -1.46
N PHE A 100 10.26 1.70 -0.37
CA PHE A 100 10.00 0.43 0.32
C PHE A 100 9.41 -0.64 -0.63
N LEU A 101 8.52 -0.28 -1.56
CA LEU A 101 7.94 -1.24 -2.51
C LEU A 101 9.01 -2.00 -3.31
N TYR A 102 10.13 -1.34 -3.63
CA TYR A 102 11.18 -1.94 -4.45
C TYR A 102 12.31 -2.57 -3.64
N ASN A 103 12.69 -1.96 -2.52
CA ASN A 103 13.90 -2.36 -1.78
C ASN A 103 13.62 -2.97 -0.40
N ARG A 104 12.37 -2.95 0.06
CA ARG A 104 11.93 -3.41 1.39
C ARG A 104 12.66 -2.74 2.56
N ARG A 105 13.05 -1.48 2.40
CA ARG A 105 13.72 -0.68 3.43
C ARG A 105 12.97 0.64 3.63
N LEU A 106 12.91 1.09 4.86
CA LEU A 106 12.45 2.43 5.19
C LEU A 106 13.65 3.37 5.00
N GLN A 107 13.58 4.24 4.00
CA GLN A 107 14.63 5.20 3.69
C GLN A 107 14.01 6.53 3.28
N ASP A 108 14.44 7.62 3.91
CA ASP A 108 14.03 8.98 3.54
C ASP A 108 14.90 9.59 2.43
N ALA A 109 14.52 10.77 1.97
CA ALA A 109 15.26 11.53 0.96
C ALA A 109 16.67 11.94 1.41
N ASN A 110 16.94 11.98 2.71
CA ASN A 110 18.24 12.30 3.28
C ASN A 110 19.15 11.07 3.40
N GLY A 111 18.65 9.87 3.07
CA GLY A 111 19.39 8.62 3.17
C GLY A 111 19.41 8.02 4.59
N LEU A 112 18.62 8.54 5.52
CA LEU A 112 18.41 7.91 6.82
C LEU A 112 17.60 6.64 6.62
N VAL A 113 17.98 5.57 7.32
CA VAL A 113 17.40 4.23 7.14
C VAL A 113 16.90 3.66 8.45
N GLY A 114 15.72 3.03 8.42
CA GLY A 114 15.12 2.33 9.55
C GLY A 114 15.17 3.14 10.85
N PRO A 115 15.90 2.71 11.90
CA PRO A 115 15.99 3.42 13.19
C PRO A 115 16.62 4.83 13.11
N GLY A 116 17.33 5.14 12.02
CA GLY A 116 17.86 6.48 11.78
C GLY A 116 16.76 7.51 11.50
N LEU A 117 15.57 7.07 11.10
CA LEU A 117 14.42 7.94 10.87
C LEU A 117 13.90 8.55 12.17
N SER A 118 13.18 9.66 12.06
CA SER A 118 12.55 10.30 13.23
C SER A 118 11.41 9.43 13.79
N PHE A 119 11.15 9.53 15.10
CA PHE A 119 9.99 8.85 15.70
C PHE A 119 8.67 9.24 15.04
N THR A 120 8.51 10.51 14.65
CA THR A 120 7.34 11.00 13.90
C THR A 120 7.17 10.27 12.58
N THR A 121 8.25 10.17 11.80
CA THR A 121 8.25 9.48 10.50
C THR A 121 7.90 8.01 10.65
N LEU A 122 8.45 7.33 11.66
CA LEU A 122 8.16 5.92 11.93
C LEU A 122 6.69 5.69 12.33
N VAL A 123 6.13 6.58 13.16
CA VAL A 123 4.71 6.55 13.52
C VAL A 123 3.82 6.81 12.30
N ASP A 124 4.19 7.76 11.45
CA ASP A 124 3.41 8.12 10.26
C ASP A 124 3.43 7.01 9.20
N LEU A 125 4.57 6.34 9.02
CA LEU A 125 4.67 5.15 8.17
C LEU A 125 3.81 3.99 8.70
N TRP A 126 3.73 3.82 10.02
CA TRP A 126 2.87 2.81 10.61
C TRP A 126 1.39 3.13 10.38
N ILE A 127 0.97 4.38 10.60
CA ILE A 127 -0.42 4.83 10.37
C ILE A 127 -0.78 4.71 8.88
N PHE A 128 0.13 5.12 7.99
CA PHE A 128 -0.02 4.96 6.55
C PHE A 128 -0.20 3.48 6.17
N GLY A 129 0.62 2.59 6.76
CA GLY A 129 0.49 1.15 6.57
C GLY A 129 -0.86 0.60 7.04
N ASP A 130 -1.41 1.11 8.14
CA ASP A 130 -2.75 0.74 8.63
C ASP A 130 -3.83 1.17 7.63
N GLN A 131 -3.79 2.44 7.21
CA GLN A 131 -4.75 3.05 6.31
C GLN A 131 -4.80 2.38 4.94
N PHE A 132 -3.63 2.05 4.38
CA PHE A 132 -3.50 1.43 3.05
C PHE A 132 -3.34 -0.08 3.10
N VAL A 133 -3.53 -0.70 4.27
CA VAL A 133 -3.48 -2.17 4.46
C VAL A 133 -2.17 -2.76 3.94
N VAL A 134 -1.06 -2.30 4.51
CA VAL A 134 0.32 -2.74 4.22
C VAL A 134 1.01 -3.27 5.49
N PRO A 135 0.71 -4.52 5.92
CA PRO A 135 1.21 -5.05 7.19
C PRO A 135 2.75 -5.11 7.28
N LEU A 136 3.43 -5.40 6.17
CA LEU A 136 4.90 -5.47 6.16
C LEU A 136 5.54 -4.09 6.42
N LEU A 137 4.90 -3.00 5.96
CA LEU A 137 5.33 -1.65 6.26
C LEU A 137 5.17 -1.36 7.75
N GLN A 138 4.04 -1.74 8.34
CA GLN A 138 3.78 -1.59 9.77
C GLN A 138 4.81 -2.33 10.63
N ASN A 139 5.16 -3.57 10.27
CA ASN A 139 6.18 -4.37 10.96
C ASN A 139 7.55 -3.67 10.92
N LEU A 140 8.02 -3.26 9.75
CA LEU A 140 9.30 -2.56 9.64
C LEU A 140 9.32 -1.23 10.40
N ALA A 141 8.20 -0.50 10.40
CA ALA A 141 8.08 0.77 11.10
C ALA A 141 8.19 0.58 12.61
N ILE A 142 7.50 -0.44 13.17
CA ILE A 142 7.54 -0.70 14.60
C ILE A 142 8.86 -1.33 15.05
N ASP A 143 9.48 -2.19 14.25
CA ASP A 143 10.81 -2.74 14.52
C ASP A 143 11.86 -1.62 14.57
N SER A 144 11.81 -0.72 13.58
CA SER A 144 12.71 0.45 13.53
C SER A 144 12.48 1.39 14.71
N PHE A 145 11.23 1.54 15.13
CA PHE A 145 10.85 2.37 16.28
C PHE A 145 11.40 1.81 17.59
N GLN A 146 11.19 0.51 17.83
CA GLN A 146 11.69 -0.18 19.03
C GLN A 146 13.22 -0.11 19.08
N GLN A 147 13.89 -0.45 17.97
CA GLN A 147 15.35 -0.40 17.90
C GLN A 147 15.91 0.99 18.16
N LYS A 148 15.23 2.05 17.67
CA LYS A 148 15.62 3.44 17.95
C LYS A 148 15.49 3.76 19.43
N SER A 149 14.37 3.40 20.04
CA SER A 149 14.12 3.60 21.47
C SER A 149 15.16 2.89 22.34
N ASP A 150 15.48 1.64 22.01
CA ASP A 150 16.48 0.83 22.72
C ASP A 150 17.89 1.42 22.58
N THR A 151 18.24 1.94 21.39
CA THR A 151 19.57 2.49 21.10
C THR A 151 19.78 3.85 21.74
N GLU A 152 18.75 4.71 21.72
CA GLU A 152 18.84 6.07 22.25
C GLU A 152 18.51 6.15 23.74
N TYR A 153 18.01 5.06 24.34
CA TYR A 153 17.47 5.04 25.69
C TYR A 153 16.40 6.12 25.90
N THR A 154 15.62 6.42 24.85
CA THR A 154 14.56 7.42 24.89
C THR A 154 13.20 6.76 24.67
N ILE A 155 12.22 7.17 25.47
CA ILE A 155 10.82 6.77 25.29
C ILE A 155 10.15 7.79 24.36
N PRO A 156 9.21 7.39 23.48
CA PRO A 156 8.34 8.31 22.76
C PRO A 156 7.74 9.39 23.68
N TRP A 157 8.00 10.64 23.30
CA TRP A 157 7.43 11.80 24.00
C TRP A 157 5.90 11.83 23.88
N LYS A 158 5.23 12.52 24.82
CA LYS A 158 3.75 12.64 24.89
C LYS A 158 3.09 13.01 23.56
N SER A 159 3.75 13.78 22.71
CA SER A 159 3.26 14.16 21.37
C SER A 159 3.04 12.94 20.47
N HIS A 160 3.94 11.96 20.48
CA HIS A 160 3.82 10.74 19.68
C HIS A 160 2.70 9.85 20.21
N ILE A 161 2.62 9.69 21.54
CA ILE A 161 1.54 8.91 22.18
C ILE A 161 0.18 9.50 21.81
N ARG A 162 0.01 10.82 21.90
CA ARG A 162 -1.24 11.48 21.50
C ARG A 162 -1.56 11.23 20.03
N LYS A 163 -0.58 11.41 19.12
CA LYS A 163 -0.77 11.17 17.68
C LYS A 163 -1.21 9.74 17.39
N ILE A 164 -0.62 8.75 18.05
CA ILE A 164 -0.99 7.34 17.92
C ILE A 164 -2.43 7.11 18.37
N TYR A 165 -2.82 7.64 19.53
CA TYR A 165 -4.18 7.45 20.04
C TYR A 165 -5.24 8.19 19.23
N ASP A 166 -4.90 9.32 18.61
CA ASP A 166 -5.83 10.11 17.78
C ASP A 166 -6.04 9.47 16.38
N ASN A 167 -5.10 8.67 15.88
CA ASN A 167 -5.11 8.14 14.49
C ASN A 167 -5.25 6.62 14.36
N THR A 168 -5.26 5.87 15.46
CA THR A 168 -5.37 4.40 15.43
C THR A 168 -6.63 3.93 16.17
N LEU A 169 -7.11 2.71 15.92
CA LEU A 169 -8.22 2.14 16.72
C LEU A 169 -7.75 1.67 18.10
N HIS A 170 -8.66 1.56 19.07
CA HIS A 170 -8.36 1.14 20.45
C HIS A 170 -7.63 -0.21 20.59
N GLY A 171 -7.73 -1.09 19.60
CA GLY A 171 -7.04 -2.39 19.56
C GLY A 171 -5.78 -2.43 18.68
N ALA A 172 -5.30 -1.29 18.18
CA ALA A 172 -4.13 -1.26 17.31
C ALA A 172 -2.87 -1.81 18.02
N PRO A 173 -2.08 -2.69 17.36
CA PRO A 173 -0.84 -3.23 17.94
C PRO A 173 0.11 -2.15 18.44
N LEU A 174 0.16 -1.00 17.75
CA LEU A 174 0.99 0.13 18.13
C LEU A 174 0.67 0.64 19.55
N ARG A 175 -0.62 0.69 19.93
CA ARG A 175 -1.03 1.12 21.28
C ARG A 175 -0.56 0.16 22.36
N ARG A 176 -0.54 -1.15 22.09
CA ARG A 176 -0.09 -2.17 23.05
C ARG A 176 1.41 -2.04 23.30
N ILE A 177 2.19 -1.87 22.23
CA ILE A 177 3.64 -1.68 22.32
C ILE A 177 3.98 -0.41 23.10
N MET A 178 3.23 0.69 22.90
CA MET A 178 3.44 1.91 23.68
C MET A 178 3.24 1.70 25.19
N ILE A 179 2.32 0.83 25.61
CA ILE A 179 2.09 0.51 27.03
C ILE A 179 3.22 -0.37 27.57
N ASP A 180 3.69 -1.34 26.77
CA ASP A 180 4.77 -2.24 27.18
C ASP A 180 6.14 -1.53 27.28
N MET A 181 6.30 -0.37 26.62
CA MET A 181 7.52 0.45 26.64
C MET A 181 7.56 1.51 27.77
N THR A 182 6.48 1.68 28.54
CA THR A 182 6.40 2.62 29.68
C THR A 182 6.53 1.92 31.02
#